data_AF-A0A8H4T173-F1
#
_entry.id   AF-A0A8H4T173-F1
#
_cell.length_a   1.000
_cell.length_b   1.000
_cell.length_c   1.000
_cell.angle_alpha   90.00
_cell.angle_beta   90.00
_cell.angle_gamma   90.00
#
_symmetry.space_group_name_H-M   'P 1'
#
loop_
_entity.id
_entity.type
_entity.pdbx_description
1 polymer ?
#
loop_
_entity_poly.entity_id
_entity_poly.type
_entity_poly.pdbx_seq_one_letter_code
_entity_poly.pdbx_strand_id
1 'polypeptide(L)'
;MALPPKFAGQKLQFAHPAASESAVAQTTHTLEFYLDYCCPFSAKIFRTLQSDVIPAIKANEGWAKSLTFIFRQQVQPWHPSSTLMHEAGLAVLRLAPERFWDFSAALFEEQKDFFDVSVVNETRNDTYRRLAKVAAKAGVDENKVYQLLEIPEKAGEDGALNAGNQVTNDLKVITKMNRLIGVHVTPTAVYDGVVQDVSSGWTKDQLRPTQLSSLPRQATPFQSSALPRNLRRSIQKSLQQSQLRCYAQPASTPRKPIKIEDELKRQARVASHNSKEFGRTTFMAMLKITTLFMGAFFCFIVAPSYIKGDKPEWLTASVVLCGIVPTLFVAYTTSPFVTHIHIHLPPYARASRAILERFVKTLPPTTPLTLTTMSAISKPRYSSLQAGDLSPVRRRFGLINYVRDTKEENVKRSWYMFRAVGKFYVQDKRPLPRVRYQKKKDKVDGWIWDVIKERIDKRAQKPTSA
;
A
#
# COMPACT_ATOMS: atom_id res chain seq x y z
N MET A 1 -17.81 -1.85 -14.08
CA MET A 1 -18.23 -1.57 -12.67
C MET A 1 -19.24 -0.43 -12.61
N ALA A 2 -19.87 -0.21 -11.45
CA ALA A 2 -20.81 0.91 -11.27
C ALA A 2 -20.11 2.27 -11.39
N LEU A 3 -20.79 3.21 -12.05
CA LEU A 3 -20.42 4.61 -12.17
C LEU A 3 -21.66 5.44 -11.82
N PRO A 4 -21.61 6.34 -10.82
CA PRO A 4 -22.72 7.23 -10.52
C PRO A 4 -23.16 8.03 -11.75
N PRO A 5 -24.46 8.29 -11.95
CA PRO A 5 -24.96 9.01 -13.13
C PRO A 5 -24.28 10.37 -13.37
N LYS A 6 -23.97 11.12 -12.30
CA LYS A 6 -23.26 12.40 -12.38
C LYS A 6 -21.82 12.32 -12.93
N PHE A 7 -21.26 11.12 -13.06
CA PHE A 7 -19.95 10.89 -13.65
C PHE A 7 -20.03 10.18 -15.00
N ALA A 8 -21.22 10.07 -15.60
CA ALA A 8 -21.44 9.31 -16.83
C ALA A 8 -20.49 9.67 -17.98
N GLY A 9 -20.06 10.93 -18.10
CA GLY A 9 -19.07 11.36 -19.10
C GLY A 9 -17.71 10.66 -19.04
N GLN A 10 -17.36 10.04 -17.90
CA GLN A 10 -16.16 9.19 -17.78
C GLN A 10 -16.29 7.89 -18.57
N LYS A 11 -17.52 7.45 -18.89
CA LYS A 11 -17.79 6.25 -19.67
C LYS A 11 -17.83 6.60 -21.17
N LEU A 12 -16.97 5.97 -21.94
CA LEU A 12 -16.98 6.05 -23.40
C LEU A 12 -17.60 4.77 -23.98
N GLN A 13 -18.77 4.92 -24.59
CA GLN A 13 -19.43 3.87 -25.36
C GLN A 13 -19.10 4.06 -26.84
N PHE A 14 -18.82 2.96 -27.54
CA PHE A 14 -18.42 3.00 -28.95
C PHE A 14 -19.59 2.69 -29.90
N ALA A 15 -20.64 2.03 -29.41
CA ALA A 15 -21.88 1.80 -30.11
C ALA A 15 -23.07 1.87 -29.15
N HIS A 16 -24.25 2.19 -29.67
CA HIS A 16 -25.48 2.10 -28.91
C HIS A 16 -25.89 0.63 -28.73
N PRO A 17 -26.32 0.23 -27.52
CA PRO A 17 -26.88 -1.10 -27.31
C PRO A 17 -28.14 -1.26 -28.18
N ALA A 18 -28.35 -2.46 -28.72
CA ALA A 18 -29.55 -2.77 -29.46
C ALA A 18 -30.73 -2.80 -28.50
N ALA A 19 -31.88 -2.27 -28.92
CA ALA A 19 -33.11 -2.45 -28.16
C ALA A 19 -33.39 -3.95 -28.03
N SER A 20 -33.62 -4.41 -26.80
CA SER A 20 -33.89 -5.81 -26.48
C SER A 20 -35.13 -5.87 -25.62
N GLU A 21 -36.07 -6.73 -26.00
CA GLU A 21 -37.28 -7.03 -25.22
C GLU A 21 -36.98 -7.98 -24.04
N SER A 22 -35.75 -8.47 -23.92
CA SER A 22 -35.32 -9.31 -22.81
C SER A 22 -35.20 -8.50 -21.51
N ALA A 23 -35.69 -9.06 -20.41
CA ALA A 23 -35.45 -8.54 -19.06
C ALA A 23 -33.97 -8.61 -18.64
N VAL A 24 -33.12 -9.33 -19.39
CA VAL A 24 -31.67 -9.34 -19.21
C VAL A 24 -31.08 -8.13 -19.94
N ALA A 25 -30.61 -7.15 -19.17
CA ALA A 25 -29.95 -5.98 -19.73
C ALA A 25 -28.73 -6.38 -20.56
N GLN A 26 -28.58 -5.78 -21.75
CA GLN A 26 -27.37 -5.94 -22.55
C GLN A 26 -26.15 -5.41 -21.77
N THR A 27 -25.14 -6.26 -21.59
CA THR A 27 -23.90 -5.91 -20.89
C THR A 27 -22.73 -5.87 -21.86
N THR A 28 -21.90 -4.84 -21.75
CA THR A 28 -20.61 -4.75 -22.43
C THR A 28 -19.47 -5.12 -21.48
N HIS A 29 -18.38 -5.64 -22.04
CA HIS A 29 -17.10 -5.69 -21.35
C HIS A 29 -16.65 -4.27 -20.99
N THR A 30 -16.15 -4.11 -19.77
CA THR A 30 -15.70 -2.82 -19.26
C THR A 30 -14.20 -2.84 -19.05
N LEU A 31 -13.51 -1.90 -19.71
CA LEU A 31 -12.09 -1.63 -19.47
C LEU A 31 -11.95 -0.26 -18.80
N GLU A 32 -11.49 -0.26 -17.56
CA GLU A 32 -11.36 0.94 -16.72
C GLU A 32 -9.89 1.34 -16.64
N PHE A 33 -9.59 2.60 -16.96
CA PHE A 33 -8.25 3.16 -16.90
C PHE A 33 -8.15 4.14 -15.74
N TYR A 34 -7.34 3.81 -14.73
CA TYR A 34 -7.02 4.69 -13.63
C TYR A 34 -5.86 5.59 -14.02
N LEU A 35 -6.18 6.85 -14.26
CA LEU A 35 -5.29 7.84 -14.84
C LEU A 35 -5.22 9.07 -13.95
N ASP A 36 -4.00 9.53 -13.71
CA ASP A 36 -3.68 10.80 -13.08
C ASP A 36 -3.32 11.83 -14.15
N TYR A 37 -3.98 12.99 -14.14
CA TYR A 37 -3.70 14.07 -15.08
C TYR A 37 -2.29 14.65 -14.97
N CYS A 38 -1.62 14.53 -13.83
CA CYS A 38 -0.26 15.03 -13.63
C CYS A 38 0.83 13.94 -13.85
N CYS A 39 0.44 12.69 -14.14
CA CYS A 39 1.39 11.61 -14.40
C CYS A 39 1.77 11.54 -15.90
N PRO A 40 3.07 11.60 -16.26
CA PRO A 40 3.50 11.51 -17.66
C PRO A 40 3.19 10.15 -18.30
N PHE A 41 3.18 9.06 -17.50
CA PHE A 41 2.81 7.73 -18.00
C PHE A 41 1.32 7.61 -18.30
N SER A 42 0.46 8.31 -17.54
CA SER A 42 -0.97 8.41 -17.84
C SER A 42 -1.21 9.16 -19.15
N ALA A 43 -0.48 10.25 -19.39
CA ALA A 43 -0.57 10.99 -20.65
C ALA A 43 -0.14 10.11 -21.83
N LYS A 44 0.95 9.36 -21.68
CA LYS A 44 1.44 8.45 -22.73
C LYS A 44 0.39 7.41 -23.13
N ILE A 45 -0.19 6.68 -22.17
CA ILE A 45 -1.22 5.69 -22.51
C ILE A 45 -2.49 6.34 -23.05
N PHE A 46 -2.90 7.50 -22.51
CA PHE A 46 -4.10 8.19 -22.98
C PHE A 46 -3.95 8.64 -24.44
N ARG A 47 -2.78 9.13 -24.84
CA ARG A 47 -2.47 9.46 -26.23
C ARG A 47 -2.62 8.24 -27.14
N THR A 48 -2.02 7.11 -26.79
CA THR A 48 -2.18 5.85 -27.55
C THR A 48 -3.64 5.39 -27.62
N LEU A 49 -4.41 5.57 -26.52
CA LEU A 49 -5.83 5.28 -26.54
C LEU A 49 -6.58 6.14 -27.56
N GLN A 50 -6.30 7.45 -27.58
CA GLN A 50 -6.93 8.40 -28.50
C GLN A 50 -6.51 8.22 -29.97
N SER A 51 -5.21 8.09 -30.24
CA SER A 51 -4.67 8.02 -31.61
C SER A 51 -4.94 6.69 -32.30
N ASP A 52 -4.83 5.58 -31.56
CA ASP A 52 -4.72 4.26 -32.18
C ASP A 52 -5.83 3.30 -31.76
N VAL A 53 -6.11 3.20 -30.46
CA VAL A 53 -6.98 2.14 -29.90
C VAL A 53 -8.46 2.49 -30.09
N ILE A 54 -8.88 3.70 -29.72
CA ILE A 54 -10.26 4.16 -29.87
C ILE A 54 -10.70 4.14 -31.34
N PRO A 55 -9.93 4.68 -32.31
CA PRO A 55 -10.28 4.58 -33.72
C PRO A 55 -10.38 3.13 -34.22
N ALA A 56 -9.48 2.25 -33.78
CA ALA A 56 -9.52 0.84 -34.17
C ALA A 56 -10.71 0.08 -33.59
N ILE A 57 -11.13 0.39 -32.37
CA ILE A 57 -12.36 -0.16 -31.79
C ILE A 57 -13.57 0.34 -32.55
N LYS A 58 -13.64 1.64 -32.86
CA LYS A 58 -14.74 2.21 -33.65
C LYS A 58 -14.84 1.61 -35.06
N ALA A 59 -13.71 1.29 -35.68
CA ALA A 59 -13.65 0.65 -37.00
C ALA A 59 -14.07 -0.84 -36.99
N ASN A 60 -14.13 -1.48 -35.82
CA ASN A 60 -14.54 -2.87 -35.67
C ASN A 60 -15.90 -2.95 -34.97
N GLU A 61 -16.97 -3.19 -35.74
CA GLU A 61 -18.34 -3.24 -35.20
C GLU A 61 -18.52 -4.24 -34.04
N GLY A 62 -17.84 -5.39 -34.09
CA GLY A 62 -17.91 -6.40 -33.04
C GLY A 62 -17.36 -5.90 -31.72
N TRP A 63 -16.25 -5.18 -31.74
CA TRP A 63 -15.66 -4.56 -30.55
C TRP A 63 -16.45 -3.34 -30.10
N ALA A 64 -16.88 -2.49 -31.03
CA ALA A 64 -17.65 -1.30 -30.71
C ALA A 64 -18.96 -1.63 -29.94
N LYS A 65 -19.63 -2.72 -30.32
CA LYS A 65 -20.87 -3.20 -29.66
C LYS A 65 -20.63 -3.91 -28.33
N SER A 66 -19.43 -4.44 -28.08
CA SER A 66 -19.15 -5.31 -26.94
C SER A 66 -18.28 -4.68 -25.86
N LEU A 67 -17.61 -3.54 -26.14
CA LEU A 67 -16.64 -2.93 -25.24
C LEU A 67 -17.06 -1.53 -24.79
N THR A 68 -16.62 -1.15 -23.60
CA THR A 68 -16.82 0.18 -23.04
C THR A 68 -15.58 0.58 -22.26
N PHE A 69 -15.14 1.82 -22.44
CA PHE A 69 -14.06 2.39 -21.64
C PHE A 69 -14.59 3.24 -20.50
N ILE A 70 -13.88 3.22 -19.37
CA ILE A 70 -14.14 4.14 -18.25
C ILE A 70 -12.84 4.82 -17.86
N PHE A 71 -12.81 6.15 -17.90
CA PHE A 71 -11.74 6.94 -17.32
C PHE A 71 -11.97 7.09 -15.81
N ARG A 72 -11.09 6.50 -15.00
CA ARG A 72 -11.08 6.66 -13.55
C ARG A 72 -10.04 7.70 -13.17
N GLN A 73 -10.51 8.88 -12.77
CA GLN A 73 -9.66 9.95 -12.26
C GLN A 73 -8.96 9.50 -10.96
N GLN A 74 -7.65 9.29 -11.01
CA GLN A 74 -6.84 8.76 -9.90
C GLN A 74 -5.80 9.80 -9.47
N VAL A 75 -6.14 10.60 -8.46
CA VAL A 75 -5.25 11.63 -7.90
C VAL A 75 -4.05 10.97 -7.20
N GLN A 76 -2.82 11.38 -7.56
CA GLN A 76 -1.61 10.99 -6.84
C GLN A 76 -1.14 12.10 -5.89
N PRO A 77 -1.04 11.85 -4.57
CA PRO A 77 -0.71 12.91 -3.60
C PRO A 77 0.68 13.54 -3.75
N TRP A 78 1.62 12.86 -4.43
CA TRP A 78 2.96 13.39 -4.68
C TRP A 78 3.04 14.26 -5.94
N HIS A 79 1.92 14.45 -6.66
CA HIS A 79 1.77 15.46 -7.69
C HIS A 79 0.84 16.56 -7.14
N PRO A 80 1.36 17.61 -6.48
CA PRO A 80 0.54 18.58 -5.75
C PRO A 80 -0.59 19.22 -6.59
N SER A 81 -0.32 19.51 -7.86
CA SER A 81 -1.29 20.09 -8.81
C SER A 81 -2.35 19.11 -9.32
N SER A 82 -2.14 17.80 -9.18
CA SER A 82 -3.06 16.74 -9.66
C SER A 82 -4.48 16.94 -9.13
N THR A 83 -4.61 17.32 -7.85
CA THR A 83 -5.93 17.61 -7.25
C THR A 83 -6.69 18.69 -8.03
N LEU A 84 -6.02 19.77 -8.41
CA LEU A 84 -6.62 20.90 -9.12
C LEU A 84 -7.05 20.48 -10.53
N MET A 85 -6.17 19.74 -11.23
CA MET A 85 -6.43 19.19 -12.55
C MET A 85 -7.66 18.25 -12.56
N HIS A 86 -7.78 17.39 -11.54
CA HIS A 86 -8.93 16.49 -11.39
C HIS A 86 -10.23 17.23 -11.05
N GLU A 87 -10.16 18.26 -10.20
CA GLU A 87 -11.33 19.12 -9.93
C GLU A 87 -11.82 19.81 -11.20
N ALA A 88 -10.93 20.29 -12.08
CA ALA A 88 -11.33 20.83 -13.38
C ALA A 88 -12.06 19.79 -14.25
N GLY A 89 -11.58 18.55 -14.30
CA GLY A 89 -12.29 17.46 -14.99
C GLY A 89 -13.66 17.15 -14.40
N LEU A 90 -13.84 17.30 -13.08
CA LEU A 90 -15.13 17.16 -12.41
C LEU A 90 -16.07 18.34 -12.69
N ALA A 91 -15.54 19.56 -12.81
CA ALA A 91 -16.32 20.73 -13.22
C ALA A 91 -16.86 20.56 -14.65
N VAL A 92 -16.03 20.06 -15.58
CA VAL A 92 -16.47 19.70 -16.93
C VAL A 92 -17.56 18.63 -16.91
N LEU A 93 -17.44 17.60 -16.06
CA LEU A 93 -18.48 16.56 -15.94
C LEU A 93 -19.84 17.12 -15.47
N ARG A 94 -19.86 18.18 -14.66
CA ARG A 94 -21.09 18.84 -14.24
C ARG A 94 -21.72 19.70 -15.34
N LEU A 95 -20.90 20.37 -16.14
CA LEU A 95 -21.37 21.35 -17.13
C LEU A 95 -21.66 20.74 -18.49
N ALA A 96 -20.78 19.85 -18.95
CA ALA A 96 -20.76 19.27 -20.30
C ALA A 96 -20.14 17.87 -20.27
N PRO A 97 -20.82 16.85 -19.71
CA PRO A 97 -20.28 15.50 -19.56
C PRO A 97 -19.83 14.86 -20.88
N GLU A 98 -20.45 15.21 -22.00
CA GLU A 98 -20.09 14.78 -23.35
C GLU A 98 -18.72 15.32 -23.81
N ARG A 99 -18.24 16.43 -23.23
CA ARG A 99 -16.94 17.04 -23.50
C ARG A 99 -15.81 16.53 -22.61
N PHE A 100 -16.09 15.62 -21.68
CA PHE A 100 -15.11 15.14 -20.72
C PHE A 100 -13.85 14.54 -21.38
N TRP A 101 -14.02 13.73 -22.43
CA TRP A 101 -12.89 13.11 -23.13
C TRP A 101 -12.11 14.11 -23.98
N ASP A 102 -12.79 15.07 -24.60
CA ASP A 102 -12.16 16.18 -25.35
C ASP A 102 -11.32 17.05 -24.39
N PHE A 103 -11.88 17.39 -23.23
CA PHE A 103 -11.17 18.10 -22.16
C PHE A 103 -9.96 17.31 -21.64
N SER A 104 -10.14 16.01 -21.39
CA SER A 104 -9.05 15.15 -20.93
C SER A 104 -7.90 15.14 -21.92
N ALA A 105 -8.19 15.11 -23.22
CA ALA A 105 -7.19 15.21 -24.27
C ALA A 105 -6.47 16.56 -24.25
N ALA A 106 -7.21 17.68 -24.24
CA ALA A 106 -6.61 19.02 -24.15
C ALA A 106 -5.73 19.19 -22.90
N LEU A 107 -6.17 18.69 -21.76
CA LEU A 107 -5.41 18.76 -20.50
C LEU A 107 -4.14 17.91 -20.53
N PHE A 108 -4.15 16.73 -21.17
CA PHE A 108 -2.94 15.93 -21.33
C PHE A 108 -1.95 16.52 -22.34
N GLU A 109 -2.43 17.28 -23.34
CA GLU A 109 -1.54 18.02 -24.25
C GLU A 109 -0.81 19.15 -23.53
N GLU A 110 -1.49 19.85 -22.62
CA GLU A 110 -0.91 20.94 -21.82
C GLU A 110 -0.38 20.49 -20.45
N GLN A 111 -0.22 19.18 -20.23
CA GLN A 111 0.11 18.60 -18.92
C GLN A 111 1.35 19.24 -18.26
N LYS A 112 2.41 19.51 -19.04
CA LYS A 112 3.68 20.03 -18.51
C LYS A 112 3.54 21.41 -17.87
N ASP A 113 2.55 22.17 -18.28
CA ASP A 113 2.27 23.51 -17.80
C ASP A 113 1.72 23.50 -16.35
N PHE A 114 1.39 22.32 -15.83
CA PHE A 114 0.88 22.08 -14.49
C PHE A 114 1.83 21.24 -13.62
N PHE A 115 3.06 20.94 -14.08
CA PHE A 115 4.09 20.29 -13.26
C PHE A 115 4.67 21.24 -12.20
N ASP A 116 5.36 20.65 -11.21
CA ASP A 116 5.86 21.37 -10.03
C ASP A 116 6.57 22.68 -10.37
N VAL A 117 7.54 22.65 -11.28
CA VAL A 117 8.32 23.85 -11.68
C VAL A 117 7.44 24.93 -12.31
N SER A 118 6.40 24.53 -13.04
CA SER A 118 5.51 25.43 -13.78
C SER A 118 4.50 26.15 -12.88
N VAL A 119 4.19 25.60 -11.70
CA VAL A 119 3.16 26.14 -10.79
C VAL A 119 3.68 26.51 -9.39
N VAL A 120 4.99 26.35 -9.13
CA VAL A 120 5.59 26.52 -7.79
C VAL A 120 5.30 27.90 -7.16
N ASN A 121 5.18 28.95 -7.97
CA ASN A 121 4.92 30.32 -7.52
C ASN A 121 3.48 30.78 -7.81
N GLU A 122 2.60 29.89 -8.25
CA GLU A 122 1.22 30.23 -8.58
C GLU A 122 0.29 30.06 -7.38
N THR A 123 -0.72 30.93 -7.29
CA THR A 123 -1.80 30.70 -6.33
C THR A 123 -2.76 29.65 -6.86
N ARG A 124 -3.50 29.00 -5.94
CA ARG A 124 -4.50 27.99 -6.29
C ARG A 124 -5.56 28.50 -7.27
N ASN A 125 -6.04 29.73 -7.08
CA ASN A 125 -7.08 30.31 -7.95
C ASN A 125 -6.51 30.67 -9.34
N ASP A 126 -5.24 31.09 -9.44
CA ASP A 126 -4.60 31.35 -10.74
C ASP A 126 -4.48 30.05 -11.55
N THR A 127 -4.09 28.94 -10.92
CA THR A 127 -4.08 27.63 -11.58
C THR A 127 -5.48 27.22 -12.04
N TYR A 128 -6.55 27.48 -11.26
CA TYR A 128 -7.91 27.21 -11.72
C TYR A 128 -8.35 28.07 -12.91
N ARG A 129 -7.95 29.34 -12.99
CA ARG A 129 -8.19 30.17 -14.17
C ARG A 129 -7.54 29.56 -15.41
N ARG A 130 -6.31 29.07 -15.29
CA ARG A 130 -5.61 28.38 -16.39
C ARG A 130 -6.32 27.07 -16.77
N LEU A 131 -6.75 26.27 -15.81
CA LEU A 131 -7.52 25.05 -16.07
C LEU A 131 -8.88 25.32 -16.74
N ALA A 132 -9.55 26.43 -16.38
CA ALA A 132 -10.77 26.85 -17.04
C ALA A 132 -10.55 27.20 -18.52
N LYS A 133 -9.42 27.84 -18.85
CA LYS A 133 -9.00 28.09 -20.24
C LYS A 133 -8.75 26.80 -21.03
N VAL A 134 -8.19 25.77 -20.39
CA VAL A 134 -8.06 24.44 -21.01
C VAL A 134 -9.44 23.85 -21.31
N ALA A 135 -10.41 24.01 -20.41
CA ALA A 135 -11.79 23.58 -20.65
C ALA A 135 -12.47 24.32 -21.81
N ALA A 136 -12.15 25.61 -22.02
CA ALA A 136 -12.63 26.37 -23.17
C ALA A 136 -12.16 25.80 -24.51
N LYS A 137 -10.95 25.25 -24.58
CA LYS A 137 -10.44 24.56 -25.78
C LYS A 137 -11.25 23.31 -26.15
N ALA A 138 -11.93 22.70 -25.18
CA ALA A 138 -12.86 21.59 -25.39
C ALA A 138 -14.32 22.03 -25.62
N GLY A 139 -14.57 23.34 -25.76
CA GLY A 139 -15.90 23.90 -26.03
C GLY A 139 -16.78 24.07 -24.79
N VAL A 140 -16.20 24.13 -23.59
CA VAL A 140 -16.92 24.37 -22.33
C VAL A 140 -16.74 25.83 -21.90
N ASP A 141 -17.79 26.47 -21.38
CA ASP A 141 -17.75 27.88 -20.93
C ASP A 141 -16.71 28.10 -19.81
N GLU A 142 -15.66 28.89 -20.10
CA GLU A 142 -14.55 29.19 -19.18
C GLU A 142 -15.03 29.76 -17.85
N ASN A 143 -15.94 30.74 -17.90
CA ASN A 143 -16.41 31.46 -16.72
C ASN A 143 -17.20 30.53 -15.79
N LYS A 144 -18.07 29.68 -16.35
CA LYS A 144 -18.82 28.68 -15.58
C LYS A 144 -17.90 27.63 -14.97
N VAL A 145 -16.85 27.20 -15.70
CA VAL A 145 -15.86 26.27 -15.15
C VAL A 145 -15.12 26.90 -13.98
N TYR A 146 -14.61 28.14 -14.14
CA TYR A 146 -13.93 28.84 -13.07
C TYR A 146 -14.83 29.06 -11.85
N GLN A 147 -16.10 29.44 -12.05
CA GLN A 147 -17.08 29.61 -10.96
C GLN A 147 -17.25 28.34 -10.10
N LEU A 148 -17.17 27.15 -10.70
CA LEU A 148 -17.23 25.88 -9.97
C LEU A 148 -15.94 25.58 -9.18
N LEU A 149 -14.82 26.12 -9.62
CA LEU A 149 -13.47 25.80 -9.11
C LEU A 149 -12.93 26.82 -8.12
N GLU A 150 -13.39 28.07 -8.20
CA GLU A 150 -12.92 29.20 -7.39
C GLU A 150 -13.01 28.88 -5.88
N ILE A 151 -11.94 29.23 -5.19
CA ILE A 151 -11.87 29.16 -3.72
C ILE A 151 -12.20 30.53 -3.15
N PRO A 152 -13.22 30.63 -2.28
CA PRO A 152 -13.56 31.88 -1.60
C PRO A 152 -12.38 32.42 -0.80
N GLU A 153 -12.15 33.74 -0.87
CA GLU A 153 -11.13 34.43 -0.07
C GLU A 153 -11.57 34.64 1.39
N LYS A 154 -12.88 34.55 1.64
CA LYS A 154 -13.49 34.75 2.95
C LYS A 154 -13.97 33.43 3.55
N ALA A 155 -13.99 33.36 4.88
CA ALA A 155 -14.58 32.24 5.60
C ALA A 155 -16.06 32.05 5.21
N GLY A 156 -16.53 30.80 5.27
CA GLY A 156 -17.96 30.50 5.12
C GLY A 156 -18.81 31.20 6.17
N GLU A 157 -20.14 31.24 5.95
CA GLU A 157 -21.10 31.82 6.91
C GLU A 157 -21.04 31.16 8.30
N ASP A 158 -20.60 29.90 8.36
CA ASP A 158 -20.36 29.12 9.57
C ASP A 158 -18.94 29.29 10.16
N GLY A 159 -18.13 30.16 9.57
CA GLY A 159 -16.72 30.36 9.91
C GLY A 159 -15.77 29.31 9.35
N ALA A 160 -16.21 28.42 8.45
CA ALA A 160 -15.35 27.39 7.88
C ALA A 160 -14.23 27.98 7.00
N LEU A 161 -13.00 27.52 7.24
CA LEU A 161 -11.78 27.93 6.50
C LEU A 161 -11.34 26.91 5.44
N ASN A 162 -12.05 25.78 5.32
CA ASN A 162 -11.68 24.64 4.48
C ASN A 162 -12.84 24.18 3.58
N ALA A 163 -13.68 25.11 3.14
CA ALA A 163 -14.86 24.83 2.33
C ALA A 163 -14.53 24.09 1.01
N GLY A 164 -13.34 24.34 0.44
CA GLY A 164 -12.98 23.84 -0.88
C GLY A 164 -13.75 24.58 -1.98
N ASN A 165 -13.91 23.92 -3.13
CA ASN A 165 -14.71 24.43 -4.24
C ASN A 165 -15.99 23.59 -4.41
N GLN A 166 -16.82 23.95 -5.41
CA GLN A 166 -18.13 23.33 -5.59
C GLN A 166 -18.05 21.85 -5.99
N VAL A 167 -16.91 21.39 -6.52
CA VAL A 167 -16.66 20.01 -6.97
C VAL A 167 -15.83 19.18 -5.98
N THR A 168 -15.35 19.76 -4.88
CA THR A 168 -14.56 19.06 -3.86
C THR A 168 -15.27 17.81 -3.30
N ASN A 169 -16.60 17.84 -3.15
CA ASN A 169 -17.35 16.66 -2.71
C ASN A 169 -17.41 15.54 -3.76
N ASP A 170 -17.35 15.89 -5.04
CA ASP A 170 -17.25 14.89 -6.12
C ASP A 170 -15.87 14.24 -6.12
N LEU A 171 -14.81 15.04 -5.90
CA LEU A 171 -13.44 14.54 -5.75
C LEU A 171 -13.34 13.53 -4.60
N LYS A 172 -13.97 13.83 -3.46
CA LYS A 172 -14.04 12.89 -2.32
C LYS A 172 -14.71 11.58 -2.71
N VAL A 173 -15.79 11.62 -3.51
CA VAL A 173 -16.51 10.42 -3.94
C VAL A 173 -15.66 9.58 -4.89
N ILE A 174 -15.07 10.17 -5.94
CA ILE A 174 -14.23 9.39 -6.89
C ILE A 174 -12.99 8.82 -6.19
N THR A 175 -12.38 9.57 -5.27
CA THR A 175 -11.25 9.08 -4.46
C THR A 175 -11.66 7.91 -3.58
N LYS A 176 -12.85 8.00 -2.95
CA LYS A 176 -13.41 6.90 -2.15
C LYS A 176 -13.67 5.66 -3.01
N MET A 177 -14.19 5.83 -4.22
CA MET A 177 -14.43 4.72 -5.16
C MET A 177 -13.13 4.04 -5.56
N ASN A 178 -12.10 4.81 -5.93
CA ASN A 178 -10.83 4.21 -6.38
C ASN A 178 -10.09 3.48 -5.26
N ARG A 179 -10.18 3.99 -4.02
CA ARG A 179 -9.60 3.33 -2.83
C ARG A 179 -10.14 1.92 -2.59
N LEU A 180 -11.37 1.63 -3.02
CA LEU A 180 -11.94 0.28 -2.89
C LEU A 180 -11.27 -0.75 -3.80
N ILE A 181 -10.76 -0.32 -4.96
CA ILE A 181 -10.05 -1.19 -5.91
C ILE A 181 -8.59 -1.38 -5.50
N GLY A 182 -8.03 -0.45 -4.71
CA GLY A 182 -6.67 -0.54 -4.21
C GLY A 182 -5.61 -0.12 -5.25
N VAL A 183 -5.99 0.72 -6.22
CA VAL A 183 -5.04 1.27 -7.20
C VAL A 183 -4.05 2.19 -6.50
N HIS A 184 -2.75 1.93 -6.71
CA HIS A 184 -1.66 2.75 -6.20
C HIS A 184 -0.89 3.45 -7.32
N VAL A 185 -0.54 2.75 -8.39
CA VAL A 185 0.27 3.27 -9.51
C VAL A 185 -0.64 3.67 -10.67
N THR A 186 -0.27 4.74 -11.38
CA THR A 186 -0.97 5.22 -12.59
C THR A 186 -0.01 5.21 -13.78
N PRO A 187 -0.39 4.64 -14.94
CA PRO A 187 -1.70 4.06 -15.23
C PRO A 187 -1.92 2.67 -14.59
N THR A 188 -3.16 2.35 -14.25
CA THR A 188 -3.61 0.96 -13.97
C THR A 188 -4.86 0.68 -14.80
N ALA A 189 -4.96 -0.52 -15.37
CA ALA A 189 -6.16 -0.94 -16.09
C ALA A 189 -6.90 -2.06 -15.36
N VAL A 190 -8.23 -2.06 -15.44
CA VAL A 190 -9.10 -3.09 -14.85
C VAL A 190 -10.08 -3.55 -15.92
N TYR A 191 -10.06 -4.83 -16.26
CA TYR A 191 -10.96 -5.44 -17.24
C TYR A 191 -11.98 -6.31 -16.52
N ASP A 192 -13.27 -5.99 -16.67
CA ASP A 192 -14.40 -6.67 -16.00
C ASP A 192 -14.21 -6.88 -14.49
N GLY A 193 -13.55 -5.93 -13.83
CA GLY A 193 -13.27 -5.96 -12.40
C GLY A 193 -11.96 -6.67 -12.01
N VAL A 194 -11.21 -7.19 -12.97
CA VAL A 194 -9.90 -7.82 -12.76
C VAL A 194 -8.77 -6.88 -13.18
N VAL A 195 -7.87 -6.58 -12.24
CA VAL A 195 -6.69 -5.74 -12.51
C VAL A 195 -5.80 -6.40 -13.56
N GLN A 196 -5.38 -5.62 -14.55
CA GLN A 196 -4.54 -6.05 -15.65
C GLN A 196 -3.11 -5.50 -15.50
N ASP A 197 -2.12 -6.28 -15.91
CA ASP A 197 -0.71 -5.86 -15.93
C ASP A 197 -0.41 -5.01 -17.18
N VAL A 198 -0.97 -3.79 -17.21
CA VAL A 198 -0.81 -2.88 -18.35
C VAL A 198 0.39 -1.96 -18.13
N SER A 199 1.23 -1.81 -19.17
CA SER A 199 2.31 -0.82 -19.18
C SER A 199 1.98 0.35 -20.11
N SER A 200 2.44 1.55 -19.74
CA SER A 200 2.31 2.77 -20.54
C SER A 200 3.09 2.73 -21.86
N GLY A 201 3.94 1.73 -22.06
CA GLY A 201 4.66 1.47 -23.32
C GLY A 201 3.94 0.56 -24.29
N TRP A 202 2.73 0.08 -23.98
CA TRP A 202 2.03 -0.88 -24.83
C TRP A 202 1.59 -0.29 -26.16
N THR A 203 1.77 -1.07 -27.22
CA THR A 203 1.33 -0.73 -28.58
C THR A 203 -0.15 -1.05 -28.78
N LYS A 204 -0.72 -0.54 -29.89
CA LYS A 204 -2.10 -0.84 -30.33
C LYS A 204 -2.43 -2.32 -30.25
N ASP A 205 -1.51 -3.19 -30.66
CA ASP A 205 -1.75 -4.64 -30.73
C ASP A 205 -1.83 -5.32 -29.35
N GLN A 206 -1.12 -4.79 -28.36
CA GLN A 206 -1.09 -5.29 -26.98
C GLN A 206 -2.29 -4.78 -26.16
N LEU A 207 -2.82 -3.61 -26.52
CA LEU A 207 -4.05 -3.04 -25.93
C LEU A 207 -5.33 -3.61 -26.56
N ARG A 208 -5.23 -4.59 -27.47
CA ARG A 208 -6.41 -5.24 -28.07
C ARG A 208 -7.17 -6.07 -27.02
N PRO A 209 -8.52 -6.05 -27.04
CA PRO A 209 -9.36 -6.82 -26.12
C PRO A 209 -9.09 -8.34 -26.14
N THR A 210 -8.62 -8.88 -27.27
CA THR A 210 -8.26 -10.29 -27.41
C THR A 210 -7.02 -10.70 -26.60
N GLN A 211 -6.11 -9.77 -26.29
CA GLN A 211 -4.96 -10.05 -25.42
C GLN A 211 -5.30 -9.85 -23.93
N LEU A 212 -6.15 -8.86 -23.62
CA LEU A 212 -6.65 -8.62 -22.25
C LEU A 212 -7.58 -9.74 -21.72
N SER A 213 -8.19 -10.51 -22.63
CA SER A 213 -9.02 -11.68 -22.30
C SER A 213 -8.24 -13.01 -22.22
N SER A 214 -6.94 -13.03 -22.55
CA SER A 214 -6.12 -14.24 -22.57
C SER A 214 -5.57 -14.64 -21.20
N LEU A 215 -6.46 -14.77 -20.21
CA LEU A 215 -6.24 -15.76 -19.14
C LEU A 215 -6.99 -17.03 -19.57
N PRO A 216 -6.34 -18.21 -19.58
CA PRO A 216 -6.95 -19.41 -20.12
C PRO A 216 -8.24 -19.71 -19.37
N ARG A 217 -9.33 -19.78 -20.13
CA ARG A 217 -10.61 -20.35 -19.74
C ARG A 217 -10.38 -21.84 -19.48
N GLN A 218 -9.78 -22.22 -18.34
CA GLN A 218 -9.93 -23.58 -17.82
C GLN A 218 -11.34 -23.72 -17.25
N ALA A 219 -12.31 -23.75 -18.14
CA ALA A 219 -13.62 -24.29 -17.88
C ALA A 219 -13.66 -25.68 -18.50
N THR A 220 -13.02 -26.65 -17.86
CA THR A 220 -13.50 -28.03 -17.98
C THR A 220 -14.85 -28.09 -17.28
N PRO A 221 -15.94 -28.47 -17.97
CA PRO A 221 -17.23 -28.63 -17.32
C PRO A 221 -17.07 -29.75 -16.29
N PHE A 222 -17.18 -29.40 -15.01
CA PHE A 222 -17.24 -30.38 -13.92
C PHE A 222 -18.57 -31.13 -14.09
N GLN A 223 -18.52 -32.34 -14.64
CA GLN A 223 -19.67 -33.22 -14.68
C GLN A 223 -20.06 -33.56 -13.24
N SER A 224 -21.23 -33.06 -12.85
CA SER A 224 -21.90 -33.39 -11.59
C SER A 224 -22.40 -34.84 -11.64
N SER A 225 -21.56 -35.80 -11.26
CA SER A 225 -22.03 -37.17 -11.05
C SER A 225 -21.14 -38.02 -10.13
N ALA A 226 -20.57 -37.45 -9.06
CA ALA A 226 -20.14 -38.26 -7.91
C ALA A 226 -19.77 -37.37 -6.72
N LEU A 227 -20.75 -36.92 -5.93
CA LEU A 227 -20.48 -36.38 -4.60
C LEU A 227 -21.34 -37.11 -3.57
N PRO A 228 -20.75 -37.68 -2.51
CA PRO A 228 -21.48 -38.43 -1.50
C PRO A 228 -22.49 -37.52 -0.77
N ARG A 229 -23.66 -38.08 -0.43
CA ARG A 229 -24.84 -37.39 0.15
C ARG A 229 -24.52 -36.45 1.33
N ASN A 230 -23.44 -36.70 2.05
CA ASN A 230 -23.01 -35.91 3.21
C ASN A 230 -22.45 -34.53 2.82
N LEU A 231 -21.79 -34.41 1.66
CA LEU A 231 -21.25 -33.14 1.16
C LEU A 231 -22.36 -32.24 0.60
N ARG A 232 -23.38 -32.83 -0.06
CA ARG A 232 -24.59 -32.09 -0.47
C ARG A 232 -25.32 -31.48 0.73
N ARG A 233 -25.47 -32.21 1.84
CA ARG A 233 -26.11 -31.69 3.06
C ARG A 233 -25.32 -30.57 3.74
N SER A 234 -23.99 -30.59 3.67
CA SER A 234 -23.13 -29.52 4.22
C SER A 234 -23.23 -28.23 3.40
N ILE A 235 -23.23 -28.33 2.07
CA ILE A 235 -23.36 -27.19 1.16
C ILE A 235 -24.77 -26.58 1.24
N GLN A 236 -25.80 -27.42 1.39
CA GLN A 236 -27.19 -26.97 1.56
C GLN A 236 -27.41 -26.27 2.91
N LYS A 237 -26.78 -26.74 4.00
CA LYS A 237 -26.77 -26.03 5.30
C LYS A 237 -26.01 -24.70 5.25
N SER A 238 -24.89 -24.63 4.51
CA SER A 238 -24.13 -23.40 4.28
C SER A 238 -24.93 -22.34 3.52
N LEU A 239 -25.72 -22.76 2.52
CA LEU A 239 -26.57 -21.87 1.73
C LEU A 239 -27.81 -21.41 2.53
N GLN A 240 -28.42 -22.28 3.34
CA GLN A 240 -29.50 -21.90 4.26
C GLN A 240 -29.03 -20.91 5.34
N GLN A 241 -27.78 -21.02 5.82
CA GLN A 241 -27.21 -20.07 6.79
C GLN A 241 -26.87 -18.71 6.17
N SER A 242 -26.69 -18.66 4.84
CA SER A 242 -26.47 -17.41 4.09
C SER A 242 -27.77 -16.65 3.78
N GLN A 243 -28.91 -17.34 3.68
CA GLN A 243 -30.21 -16.72 3.44
C GLN A 243 -30.91 -16.21 4.72
N LEU A 244 -30.50 -16.65 5.91
CA LEU A 244 -31.06 -16.21 7.21
C LEU A 244 -30.33 -15.00 7.84
N ARG A 245 -29.43 -14.32 7.12
CA ARG A 245 -28.84 -13.02 7.57
C ARG A 245 -29.42 -11.79 6.86
N CYS A 246 -30.56 -11.95 6.20
CA CYS A 246 -31.39 -10.84 5.76
C CYS A 246 -32.58 -10.65 6.72
N TYR A 247 -32.31 -10.14 7.93
CA TYR A 247 -33.30 -9.36 8.67
C TYR A 247 -32.57 -8.23 9.40
N ALA A 248 -33.04 -7.01 9.14
CA ALA A 248 -32.66 -5.81 9.85
C ALA A 248 -32.76 -6.02 11.36
N GLN A 249 -31.67 -5.73 12.08
CA GLN A 249 -31.76 -5.48 13.52
C GLN A 249 -31.97 -3.96 13.69
N PRO A 250 -33.05 -3.52 14.34
CA PRO A 250 -33.26 -2.11 14.64
C PRO A 250 -32.17 -1.63 15.60
N ALA A 251 -31.65 -0.44 15.32
CA ALA A 251 -30.64 0.22 16.12
C ALA A 251 -31.11 0.39 17.57
N SER A 252 -30.38 -0.19 18.52
CA SER A 252 -30.55 0.13 19.94
C SER A 252 -29.33 0.88 20.47
N THR A 253 -29.58 2.14 20.81
CA THR A 253 -28.78 3.15 21.54
C THR A 253 -27.75 3.99 20.75
N PRO A 254 -27.86 5.33 20.78
CA PRO A 254 -26.94 6.23 20.09
C PRO A 254 -25.61 6.28 20.85
N ARG A 255 -24.53 5.77 20.24
CA ARG A 255 -23.18 6.11 20.68
C ARG A 255 -22.92 7.58 20.31
N LYS A 256 -22.66 8.41 21.31
CA LYS A 256 -22.24 9.81 21.16
C LYS A 256 -21.19 9.94 20.05
N PRO A 257 -21.29 10.97 19.18
CA PRO A 257 -20.34 11.17 18.09
C PRO A 257 -18.96 11.39 18.67
N ILE A 258 -18.02 10.49 18.38
CA ILE A 258 -16.61 10.68 18.70
C ILE A 258 -16.14 11.82 17.81
N LYS A 259 -15.79 12.96 18.40
CA LYS A 259 -15.28 14.13 17.65
C LYS A 259 -14.07 13.67 16.82
N ILE A 260 -13.97 14.13 15.58
CA ILE A 260 -12.83 13.86 14.68
C ILE A 260 -11.49 14.19 15.37
N GLU A 261 -11.52 15.18 16.26
CA GLU A 261 -10.41 15.55 17.13
C GLU A 261 -9.99 14.45 18.10
N ASP A 262 -10.91 13.62 18.60
CA ASP A 262 -10.61 12.45 19.41
C ASP A 262 -10.03 11.32 18.55
N GLU A 263 -10.42 11.19 17.29
CA GLU A 263 -9.84 10.22 16.34
C GLU A 263 -8.46 10.66 15.87
N LEU A 264 -8.24 11.96 15.63
CA LEU A 264 -6.93 12.56 15.35
C LEU A 264 -6.02 12.49 16.57
N LYS A 265 -6.50 12.83 17.78
CA LYS A 265 -5.77 12.59 19.04
C LYS A 265 -5.51 11.10 19.27
N ARG A 266 -6.35 10.20 18.74
CA ARG A 266 -6.19 8.74 18.80
C ARG A 266 -5.18 8.23 17.77
N GLN A 267 -5.07 8.85 16.59
CA GLN A 267 -4.07 8.57 15.56
C GLN A 267 -2.70 9.15 15.94
N ALA A 268 -2.67 10.40 16.42
CA ALA A 268 -1.49 11.04 17.00
C ALA A 268 -0.97 10.29 18.23
N ARG A 269 -1.86 9.74 19.08
CA ARG A 269 -1.46 8.84 20.18
C ARG A 269 -0.98 7.46 19.70
N VAL A 270 -1.34 7.00 18.50
CA VAL A 270 -0.80 5.75 17.92
C VAL A 270 0.59 6.00 17.35
N ALA A 271 0.76 7.11 16.61
CA ALA A 271 2.05 7.57 16.14
C ALA A 271 3.02 7.84 17.30
N SER A 272 2.54 8.45 18.39
CA SER A 272 3.35 8.71 19.58
C SER A 272 3.64 7.48 20.43
N HIS A 273 2.85 6.40 20.36
CA HIS A 273 3.17 5.16 21.08
C HIS A 273 4.14 4.24 20.31
N ASN A 274 4.12 4.31 18.97
CA ASN A 274 5.17 3.72 18.12
C ASN A 274 6.52 4.40 18.34
N SER A 275 6.56 5.61 18.92
CA SER A 275 7.82 6.33 19.21
C SER A 275 8.74 5.60 20.19
N LYS A 276 8.24 4.72 21.08
CA LYS A 276 9.09 4.00 22.04
C LYS A 276 9.88 2.86 21.39
N GLU A 277 9.25 2.09 20.51
CA GLU A 277 9.92 1.01 19.76
C GLU A 277 10.74 1.58 18.59
N PHE A 278 10.20 2.60 17.90
CA PHE A 278 10.90 3.35 16.87
C PHE A 278 12.12 4.09 17.45
N GLY A 279 11.98 4.78 18.57
CA GLY A 279 13.05 5.53 19.23
C GLY A 279 14.22 4.65 19.67
N ARG A 280 13.96 3.42 20.15
CA ARG A 280 15.03 2.47 20.49
C ARG A 280 15.73 1.92 19.27
N THR A 281 14.98 1.57 18.22
CA THR A 281 15.54 1.12 16.95
C THR A 281 16.41 2.21 16.31
N THR A 282 15.91 3.46 16.30
CA THR A 282 16.64 4.64 15.83
C THR A 282 17.85 4.93 16.70
N PHE A 283 17.74 4.86 18.03
CA PHE A 283 18.88 5.01 18.94
C PHE A 283 19.98 3.98 18.65
N MET A 284 19.62 2.71 18.48
CA MET A 284 20.59 1.67 18.11
C MET A 284 21.20 1.94 16.72
N ALA A 285 20.41 2.42 15.76
CA ALA A 285 20.91 2.80 14.45
C ALA A 285 21.97 3.91 14.54
N MET A 286 21.68 4.96 15.33
CA MET A 286 22.59 6.07 15.57
C MET A 286 23.85 5.60 16.30
N LEU A 287 23.71 4.81 17.37
CA LEU A 287 24.85 4.28 18.12
C LEU A 287 25.83 3.50 17.21
N LYS A 288 25.33 2.68 16.29
CA LYS A 288 26.16 1.93 15.33
C LYS A 288 26.86 2.85 14.33
N ILE A 289 26.15 3.84 13.80
CA ILE A 289 26.70 4.79 12.84
C ILE A 289 27.78 5.65 13.51
N THR A 290 27.50 6.20 14.69
CA THR A 290 28.44 7.02 15.45
C THR A 290 29.70 6.24 15.82
N THR A 291 29.58 5.02 16.32
CA THR A 291 30.75 4.20 16.68
C THR A 291 31.54 3.72 15.47
N LEU A 292 30.91 3.57 14.31
CA LEU A 292 31.61 3.30 13.05
C LEU A 292 32.43 4.51 12.58
N PHE A 293 31.83 5.71 12.58
CA PHE A 293 32.53 6.94 12.21
C PHE A 293 33.65 7.28 13.18
N MET A 294 33.42 7.12 14.48
CA MET A 294 34.44 7.33 15.50
C MET A 294 35.61 6.34 15.32
N GLY A 295 35.32 5.05 15.09
CA GLY A 295 36.34 4.05 14.78
C GLY A 295 37.15 4.40 13.53
N ALA A 296 36.48 4.82 12.45
CA ALA A 296 37.14 5.26 11.23
C ALA A 296 38.01 6.51 11.45
N PHE A 297 37.52 7.50 12.21
CA PHE A 297 38.29 8.70 12.56
C PHE A 297 39.57 8.35 13.31
N PHE A 298 39.48 7.52 14.36
CA PHE A 298 40.66 7.13 15.13
C PHE A 298 41.65 6.29 14.31
N CYS A 299 41.17 5.36 13.47
CA CYS A 299 42.05 4.48 12.69
C CYS A 299 42.65 5.15 11.45
N PHE A 300 41.91 6.01 10.74
CA PHE A 300 42.33 6.56 9.45
C PHE A 300 42.79 8.02 9.51
N ILE A 301 42.50 8.75 10.60
CA ILE A 301 42.90 10.15 10.73
C ILE A 301 43.87 10.32 11.91
N VAL A 302 43.50 9.86 13.10
CA VAL A 302 44.32 10.07 14.31
C VAL A 302 45.55 9.17 14.30
N ALA A 303 45.41 7.87 14.07
CA ALA A 303 46.55 6.95 14.08
C ALA A 303 47.64 7.31 13.05
N PRO A 304 47.32 7.64 11.77
CA PRO A 304 48.33 8.08 10.81
C PRO A 304 49.02 9.40 11.21
N SER A 305 48.32 10.32 11.88
CA SER A 305 48.91 11.55 12.40
C SER A 305 49.94 11.27 13.50
N TYR A 306 49.69 10.27 14.35
CA TYR A 306 50.63 9.86 15.41
C TYR A 306 51.86 9.16 14.83
N ILE A 307 51.69 8.38 13.77
CA ILE A 307 52.80 7.79 13.00
C ILE A 307 53.63 8.91 12.36
N LYS A 308 52.98 9.89 11.71
CA LYS A 308 53.69 11.01 11.08
C LYS A 308 54.40 11.92 12.09
N GLY A 309 53.90 11.99 13.32
CA GLY A 309 54.47 12.78 14.41
C GLY A 309 55.49 12.02 15.28
N ASP A 310 55.99 10.87 14.82
CA ASP A 310 56.98 10.02 15.52
C ASP A 310 56.64 9.76 16.99
N LYS A 311 55.35 9.55 17.29
CA LYS A 311 54.88 9.23 18.64
C LYS A 311 55.25 7.78 19.00
N PRO A 312 55.46 7.48 20.30
CA PRO A 312 55.83 6.14 20.74
C PRO A 312 54.77 5.10 20.35
N GLU A 313 55.22 3.91 19.96
CA GLU A 313 54.38 2.85 19.35
C GLU A 313 53.22 2.42 20.24
N TRP A 314 53.44 2.30 21.56
CA TRP A 314 52.40 1.91 22.52
C TRP A 314 51.22 2.90 22.54
N LEU A 315 51.53 4.17 22.28
CA LEU A 315 50.56 5.25 22.33
C LEU A 315 49.73 5.26 21.03
N THR A 316 50.37 5.05 19.89
CA THR A 316 49.70 4.80 18.60
C THR A 316 48.82 3.55 18.65
N ALA A 317 49.31 2.45 19.25
CA ALA A 317 48.54 1.22 19.44
C ALA A 317 47.30 1.47 20.33
N SER A 318 47.45 2.26 21.40
CA SER A 318 46.34 2.63 22.28
C SER A 318 45.26 3.45 21.56
N VAL A 319 45.65 4.37 20.67
CA VAL A 319 44.73 5.15 19.81
C VAL A 319 43.95 4.24 18.86
N VAL A 320 44.62 3.28 18.22
CA VAL A 320 43.97 2.29 17.34
C VAL A 320 42.97 1.43 18.13
N LEU A 321 43.35 0.96 19.32
CA LEU A 321 42.47 0.19 20.19
C LEU A 321 41.24 1.01 20.63
N CYS A 322 41.41 2.31 20.90
CA CYS A 322 40.32 3.22 21.24
C CYS A 322 39.27 3.31 20.12
N GLY A 323 39.69 3.24 18.85
CA GLY A 323 38.78 3.16 17.72
C GLY A 323 38.12 1.78 17.56
N ILE A 324 38.90 0.70 17.61
CA ILE A 324 38.44 -0.65 17.26
C ILE A 324 37.53 -1.26 18.34
N VAL A 325 37.90 -1.15 19.63
CA VAL A 325 37.21 -1.85 20.72
C VAL A 325 35.74 -1.44 20.84
N PRO A 326 35.37 -0.14 20.85
CA PRO A 326 33.96 0.27 20.90
C PRO A 326 33.16 -0.18 19.68
N THR A 327 33.74 -0.11 18.47
CA THR A 327 33.09 -0.55 17.23
C THR A 327 32.80 -2.05 17.27
N LEU A 328 33.77 -2.87 17.69
CA LEU A 328 33.59 -4.32 17.82
C LEU A 328 32.59 -4.66 18.93
N PHE A 329 32.63 -3.94 20.06
CA PHE A 329 31.69 -4.14 21.16
C PHE A 329 30.24 -3.85 20.74
N VAL A 330 29.99 -2.72 20.07
CA VAL A 330 28.66 -2.38 19.56
C VAL A 330 28.22 -3.35 18.48
N ALA A 331 29.10 -3.75 17.56
CA ALA A 331 28.78 -4.77 16.56
C ALA A 331 28.42 -6.11 17.21
N TYR A 332 29.16 -6.53 18.24
CA TYR A 332 28.96 -7.77 18.96
C TYR A 332 27.62 -7.80 19.71
N THR A 333 27.30 -6.74 20.44
CA THR A 333 26.11 -6.64 21.30
C THR A 333 24.83 -6.39 20.51
N THR A 334 24.89 -5.64 19.41
CA THR A 334 23.71 -5.25 18.63
C THR A 334 23.41 -6.17 17.45
N SER A 335 24.34 -7.05 17.04
CA SER A 335 24.14 -7.95 15.90
C SER A 335 22.92 -8.89 15.97
N PRO A 336 22.54 -9.49 17.12
CA PRO A 336 21.38 -10.39 17.15
C PRO A 336 20.05 -9.64 17.27
N PHE A 337 20.06 -8.32 17.46
CA PHE A 337 18.86 -7.54 17.77
C PHE A 337 17.82 -7.56 16.64
N VAL A 338 16.61 -8.01 16.97
CA VAL A 338 15.45 -8.02 16.06
C VAL A 338 14.64 -6.73 16.25
N THR A 339 14.45 -5.99 15.17
CA THR A 339 13.70 -4.72 15.18
C THR A 339 12.20 -4.95 15.08
N HIS A 340 11.78 -5.84 14.19
CA HIS A 340 10.38 -6.23 14.02
C HIS A 340 10.27 -7.64 13.42
N ILE A 341 9.14 -8.28 13.68
CA ILE A 341 8.80 -9.62 13.21
C ILE A 341 7.50 -9.52 12.41
N HIS A 342 7.53 -9.96 11.16
CA HIS A 342 6.35 -10.08 10.32
C HIS A 342 5.90 -11.53 10.27
N ILE A 343 4.60 -11.76 10.47
CA ILE A 343 3.95 -13.05 10.26
C ILE A 343 3.17 -13.00 8.95
N HIS A 344 3.40 -13.97 8.08
CA HIS A 344 2.68 -14.08 6.81
C HIS A 344 1.35 -14.77 7.03
N LEU A 345 0.31 -13.98 7.26
CA LEU A 345 -1.05 -14.47 7.51
C LEU A 345 -1.75 -14.83 6.19
N PRO A 346 -2.44 -15.98 6.09
CA PRO A 346 -3.26 -16.30 4.94
C PRO A 346 -4.48 -15.36 4.85
N PRO A 347 -5.08 -15.15 3.66
CA PRO A 347 -6.16 -14.19 3.46
C PRO A 347 -7.34 -14.37 4.44
N TYR A 348 -7.73 -15.61 4.75
CA TYR A 348 -8.81 -15.90 5.69
C TYR A 348 -8.51 -15.43 7.12
N ALA A 349 -7.24 -15.49 7.56
CA ALA A 349 -6.83 -15.10 8.90
C ALA A 349 -6.84 -13.58 9.10
N ARG A 350 -6.93 -12.80 8.02
CA ARG A 350 -7.00 -11.32 8.03
C ARG A 350 -8.43 -10.78 8.13
N ALA A 351 -9.44 -11.64 8.02
CA ALA A 351 -10.84 -11.21 7.91
C ALA A 351 -11.42 -10.63 9.22
N SER A 352 -10.99 -11.13 10.39
CA SER A 352 -11.40 -10.58 11.68
C SER A 352 -10.42 -10.95 12.80
N ARG A 353 -10.43 -10.17 13.89
CA ARG A 353 -9.61 -10.44 15.08
C ARG A 353 -9.89 -11.82 15.68
N ALA A 354 -11.13 -12.27 15.73
CA ALA A 354 -11.48 -13.58 16.29
C ALA A 354 -10.90 -14.73 15.45
N ILE A 355 -10.87 -14.59 14.12
CA ILE A 355 -10.27 -15.57 13.23
C ILE A 355 -8.75 -15.54 13.36
N LEU A 356 -8.14 -14.36 13.47
CA LEU A 356 -6.71 -14.19 13.73
C LEU A 356 -6.29 -14.85 15.06
N GLU A 357 -7.04 -14.62 16.14
CA GLU A 357 -6.81 -15.25 17.44
C GLU A 357 -6.88 -16.79 17.35
N ARG A 358 -7.85 -17.33 16.61
CA ARG A 358 -7.93 -18.77 16.36
C ARG A 358 -6.73 -19.28 15.56
N PHE A 359 -6.39 -18.59 14.47
CA PHE A 359 -5.26 -18.95 13.61
C PHE A 359 -3.94 -18.95 14.37
N VAL A 360 -3.66 -17.91 15.15
CA VAL A 360 -2.43 -17.80 15.96
C VAL A 360 -2.41 -18.85 17.07
N LYS A 361 -3.57 -19.13 17.70
CA LYS A 361 -3.70 -20.23 18.66
C LYS A 361 -3.49 -21.61 18.05
N THR A 362 -3.69 -21.78 16.75
CA THR A 362 -3.46 -23.01 15.99
C THR A 362 -2.39 -22.85 14.91
N LEU A 363 -1.42 -21.96 15.14
CA LEU A 363 -0.37 -21.62 14.17
C LEU A 363 0.40 -22.87 13.68
N PRO A 364 0.36 -23.19 12.37
CA PRO A 364 1.17 -24.27 11.80
C PRO A 364 2.67 -23.98 11.93
N PRO A 365 3.52 -25.00 12.18
CA PRO A 365 4.98 -24.81 12.24
C PRO A 365 5.55 -24.30 10.91
N THR A 366 4.89 -24.59 9.79
CA THR A 366 5.26 -24.15 8.45
C THR A 366 4.95 -22.69 8.15
N THR A 367 4.32 -21.96 9.09
CA THR A 367 3.93 -20.57 8.84
C THR A 367 5.17 -19.70 8.61
N PRO A 368 5.24 -18.95 7.49
CA PRO A 368 6.39 -18.11 7.22
C PRO A 368 6.45 -16.91 8.18
N LEU A 369 7.63 -16.69 8.75
CA LEU A 369 8.00 -15.54 9.56
C LEU A 369 9.15 -14.79 8.87
N THR A 370 9.10 -13.46 8.89
CA THR A 370 10.20 -12.60 8.48
C THR A 370 10.71 -11.82 9.67
N LEU A 371 11.94 -12.10 10.10
CA LEU A 371 12.62 -11.37 11.17
C LEU A 371 13.55 -10.35 10.55
N THR A 372 13.46 -9.10 11.01
CA THR A 372 14.34 -8.03 10.55
C THR A 372 15.40 -7.73 11.61
N THR A 373 16.67 -7.86 11.23
CA THR A 373 17.83 -7.46 12.04
C THR A 373 18.56 -6.30 11.39
N MET A 374 19.54 -5.71 12.07
CA MET A 374 20.31 -4.57 11.52
C MET A 374 21.75 -4.97 11.22
N SER A 375 22.22 -4.66 10.01
CA SER A 375 23.62 -4.77 9.61
C SER A 375 24.53 -3.86 10.46
N ALA A 376 25.85 -4.04 10.37
CA ALA A 376 26.84 -3.17 11.02
C ALA A 376 26.65 -1.69 10.64
N ILE A 377 26.30 -1.42 9.37
CA ILE A 377 25.98 -0.08 8.82
C ILE A 377 24.50 0.33 8.99
N SER A 378 23.80 -0.25 9.97
CA SER A 378 22.37 0.03 10.24
C SER A 378 21.38 -0.27 9.09
N LYS A 379 21.84 -0.90 8.00
CA LYS A 379 20.97 -1.38 6.92
C LYS A 379 20.09 -2.56 7.41
N PRO A 380 18.77 -2.55 7.21
CA PRO A 380 17.90 -3.67 7.55
C PRO A 380 18.30 -4.96 6.82
N ARG A 381 18.28 -6.08 7.52
CA ARG A 381 18.50 -7.43 6.98
C ARG A 381 17.28 -8.29 7.28
N TYR A 382 16.62 -8.74 6.22
CA TYR A 382 15.45 -9.61 6.31
C TYR A 382 15.87 -11.07 6.33
N SER A 383 15.35 -11.84 7.28
CA SER A 383 15.52 -13.29 7.37
C SER A 383 14.15 -13.95 7.31
N SER A 384 13.89 -14.70 6.24
CA SER A 384 12.66 -15.47 6.07
C SER A 384 12.88 -16.90 6.55
N LEU A 385 12.02 -17.38 7.46
CA LEU A 385 12.09 -18.72 8.04
C LEU A 385 10.71 -19.21 8.45
N GLN A 386 10.54 -20.50 8.75
CA GLN A 386 9.28 -21.02 9.25
C GLN A 386 9.20 -20.86 10.78
N ALA A 387 7.99 -20.72 11.32
CA ALA A 387 7.79 -20.63 12.77
C ALA A 387 8.31 -21.85 13.53
N GLY A 388 8.44 -23.01 12.88
CA GLY A 388 9.05 -24.24 13.39
C GLY A 388 10.56 -24.21 13.52
N ASP A 389 11.26 -23.38 12.73
CA ASP A 389 12.72 -23.39 12.66
C ASP A 389 13.35 -22.63 13.84
N LEU A 390 12.56 -21.83 14.58
CA LEU A 390 13.02 -21.09 15.75
C LEU A 390 13.07 -21.99 16.98
N SER A 391 14.26 -22.11 17.56
CA SER A 391 14.50 -22.79 18.83
C SER A 391 14.93 -21.79 19.92
N PRO A 392 14.34 -21.86 21.13
CA PRO A 392 14.70 -20.98 22.23
C PRO A 392 16.06 -21.42 22.82
N VAL A 393 16.98 -20.47 22.97
CA VAL A 393 18.35 -20.73 23.45
C VAL A 393 18.85 -19.54 24.23
N ARG A 394 19.49 -19.72 25.38
CA ARG A 394 20.16 -18.63 26.11
C ARG A 394 21.67 -18.62 25.83
N ARG A 395 22.14 -17.67 25.01
CA ARG A 395 23.58 -17.49 24.69
C ARG A 395 24.01 -16.02 24.82
N ARG A 396 25.33 -15.76 24.89
CA ARG A 396 25.93 -14.41 25.01
C ARG A 396 25.30 -13.56 26.13
N PHE A 397 25.33 -14.05 27.38
CA PHE A 397 24.73 -13.36 28.52
C PHE A 397 23.24 -13.00 28.35
N GLY A 398 22.50 -13.74 27.51
CA GLY A 398 21.09 -13.49 27.21
C GLY A 398 20.83 -12.53 26.05
N LEU A 399 21.88 -12.04 25.37
CA LEU A 399 21.78 -11.27 24.13
C LEU A 399 21.37 -12.13 22.93
N ILE A 400 21.23 -13.43 23.08
CA ILE A 400 20.62 -14.31 22.08
C ILE A 400 19.59 -15.15 22.82
N ASN A 401 18.35 -15.12 22.34
CA ASN A 401 17.24 -15.90 22.88
C ASN A 401 16.61 -16.88 21.87
N TYR A 402 16.82 -16.69 20.57
CA TYR A 402 16.39 -17.66 19.55
C TYR A 402 17.50 -17.96 18.54
N VAL A 403 17.51 -19.21 18.07
CA VAL A 403 18.43 -19.70 17.04
C VAL A 403 17.64 -20.45 15.97
N ARG A 404 18.12 -20.40 14.73
CA ARG A 404 17.66 -21.29 13.64
C ARG A 404 18.84 -22.00 12.99
N ASP A 405 18.58 -23.15 12.35
CA ASP A 405 19.59 -23.75 11.48
C ASP A 405 19.78 -22.91 10.22
N THR A 406 21.03 -22.76 9.81
CA THR A 406 21.45 -21.97 8.64
C THR A 406 22.41 -22.73 7.74
N LYS A 407 22.71 -24.00 8.03
CA LYS A 407 23.69 -24.79 7.28
C LYS A 407 23.29 -24.92 5.81
N GLU A 408 22.09 -25.43 5.55
CA GLU A 408 21.59 -25.63 4.18
C GLU A 408 21.47 -24.30 3.41
N GLU A 409 21.00 -23.24 4.08
CA GLU A 409 20.86 -21.93 3.45
C GLU A 409 22.22 -21.32 3.09
N ASN A 410 23.25 -21.52 3.92
CA ASN A 410 24.59 -21.03 3.63
C ASN A 410 25.27 -21.82 2.49
N VAL A 411 25.00 -23.11 2.34
CA VAL A 411 25.52 -23.91 1.21
C VAL A 411 24.94 -23.42 -0.11
N LYS A 412 23.67 -22.99 -0.13
CA LYS A 412 23.00 -22.45 -1.33
C LYS A 412 23.41 -21.02 -1.68
N ARG A 413 24.05 -20.29 -0.76
CA ARG A 413 24.42 -18.88 -0.95
C ARG A 413 25.75 -18.76 -1.68
N SER A 414 25.80 -17.84 -2.64
CA SER A 414 27.05 -17.49 -3.33
C SER A 414 28.08 -16.88 -2.38
N TRP A 415 29.36 -17.06 -2.67
CA TRP A 415 30.49 -16.63 -1.83
C TRP A 415 30.50 -15.13 -1.49
N TYR A 416 29.94 -14.28 -2.37
CA TYR A 416 29.84 -12.83 -2.18
C TYR A 416 28.66 -12.40 -1.29
N MET A 417 27.75 -13.31 -0.96
CA MET A 417 26.62 -13.02 -0.07
C MET A 417 27.04 -13.18 1.40
N PHE A 418 26.57 -12.28 2.26
CA PHE A 418 26.72 -12.47 3.70
C PHE A 418 26.10 -13.79 4.14
N ARG A 419 26.71 -14.44 5.15
CA ARG A 419 26.14 -15.60 5.81
C ARG A 419 24.72 -15.32 6.32
N ALA A 420 23.89 -16.34 6.29
CA ALA A 420 22.53 -16.32 6.81
C ALA A 420 22.53 -16.00 8.31
N VAL A 421 21.61 -15.13 8.73
CA VAL A 421 21.46 -14.76 10.15
C VAL A 421 20.79 -15.92 10.88
N GLY A 422 21.48 -16.49 11.86
CA GLY A 422 21.01 -17.65 12.62
C GLY A 422 20.75 -17.39 14.10
N LYS A 423 21.06 -16.18 14.60
CA LYS A 423 21.01 -15.82 16.02
C LYS A 423 20.16 -14.57 16.16
N PHE A 424 19.17 -14.63 17.04
CA PHE A 424 18.19 -13.58 17.21
C PHE A 424 18.03 -13.23 18.69
N TYR A 425 17.77 -11.95 18.92
CA TYR A 425 17.37 -11.36 20.18
C TYR A 425 16.02 -10.68 19.98
N VAL A 426 14.97 -11.34 20.42
CA VAL A 426 13.61 -10.81 20.43
C VAL A 426 13.31 -10.29 21.82
N GLN A 427 12.92 -9.02 21.95
CA GLN A 427 12.68 -8.47 23.28
C GLN A 427 11.41 -9.03 23.90
N ASP A 428 11.52 -9.44 25.16
CA ASP A 428 10.36 -9.71 26.00
C ASP A 428 9.81 -8.39 26.55
N LYS A 429 8.50 -8.19 26.44
CA LYS A 429 7.85 -7.09 27.17
C LYS A 429 7.94 -7.41 28.67
N ARG A 430 8.61 -6.54 29.44
CA ARG A 430 8.48 -6.58 30.91
C ARG A 430 7.00 -6.37 31.24
N PRO A 431 6.37 -7.22 32.08
CA PRO A 431 5.00 -6.98 32.50
C PRO A 431 4.97 -5.67 33.29
N LEU A 432 4.37 -4.63 32.71
CA LEU A 432 4.11 -3.40 33.45
C LEU A 432 2.99 -3.69 34.46
N PRO A 433 3.09 -3.20 35.71
CA PRO A 433 2.01 -3.31 36.70
C PRO A 433 0.72 -2.78 36.10
N ARG A 434 -0.34 -3.61 36.10
CA ARG A 434 -1.66 -3.20 35.60
C ARG A 434 -2.23 -2.12 36.51
N VAL A 435 -2.23 -0.88 36.03
CA VAL A 435 -2.98 0.21 36.69
C VAL A 435 -4.47 -0.04 36.45
N ARG A 436 -5.27 -0.06 37.53
CA ARG A 436 -6.69 -0.47 37.58
C ARG A 436 -7.62 0.22 36.56
N TYR A 437 -7.20 1.36 36.01
CA TYR A 437 -7.97 2.17 35.03
C TYR A 437 -7.45 2.09 33.59
N GLN A 438 -6.43 1.29 33.31
CA GLN A 438 -5.85 1.22 31.96
C GLN A 438 -6.70 0.32 31.05
N LYS A 439 -7.57 0.95 30.25
CA LYS A 439 -8.38 0.28 29.22
C LYS A 439 -7.46 -0.51 28.28
N LYS A 440 -7.63 -1.85 28.19
CA LYS A 440 -6.90 -2.73 27.24
C LYS A 440 -6.98 -2.13 25.83
N LYS A 441 -5.88 -1.52 25.38
CA LYS A 441 -5.73 -0.98 24.02
C LYS A 441 -4.42 -1.50 23.44
N ASP A 442 -4.33 -2.82 23.33
CA ASP A 442 -3.31 -3.45 22.49
C ASP A 442 -3.69 -3.15 21.03
N LYS A 443 -3.09 -2.09 20.48
CA LYS A 443 -3.21 -1.70 19.06
C LYS A 443 -2.10 -2.29 18.18
N VAL A 444 -1.00 -2.70 18.80
CA VAL A 444 -0.05 -3.65 18.22
C VAL A 444 -0.43 -4.99 18.81
N ASP A 445 -0.65 -5.98 17.96
CA ASP A 445 -0.99 -7.34 18.38
C ASP A 445 0.24 -8.04 19.02
N GLY A 446 0.87 -7.42 20.02
CA GLY A 446 2.02 -7.97 20.73
C GLY A 446 1.71 -9.31 21.40
N TRP A 447 0.43 -9.53 21.73
CA TRP A 447 -0.08 -10.82 22.18
C TRP A 447 0.17 -11.95 21.16
N ILE A 448 0.28 -11.65 19.86
CA ILE A 448 0.61 -12.66 18.83
C ILE A 448 1.98 -13.25 19.10
N TRP A 449 2.98 -12.40 19.37
CA TRP A 449 4.31 -12.89 19.68
C TRP A 449 4.33 -13.68 20.99
N ASP A 450 3.59 -13.25 22.00
CA ASP A 450 3.50 -13.99 23.27
C ASP A 450 2.95 -15.41 23.05
N VAL A 451 1.93 -15.56 22.21
CA VAL A 451 1.35 -16.88 21.85
C VAL A 451 2.31 -17.69 20.97
N ILE A 452 3.02 -17.06 20.03
CA ILE A 452 4.04 -17.73 19.20
C ILE A 452 5.18 -18.24 20.08
N LYS A 453 5.69 -17.40 20.98
CA LYS A 453 6.72 -17.72 21.95
C LYS A 453 6.32 -18.90 22.81
N GLU A 454 5.13 -18.85 23.42
CA GLU A 454 4.62 -19.95 24.25
C GLU A 454 4.59 -21.28 23.47
N ARG A 455 4.27 -21.24 22.17
CA ARG A 455 4.28 -22.43 21.31
C ARG A 455 5.66 -22.89 20.90
N ILE A 456 6.60 -21.97 20.65
CA ILE A 456 8.01 -22.31 20.44
C ILE A 456 8.56 -23.00 21.69
N ASP A 457 8.30 -22.43 22.86
CA ASP A 457 8.76 -22.96 24.15
C ASP A 457 8.12 -24.33 24.44
N LYS A 458 6.81 -24.50 24.23
CA LYS A 458 6.13 -25.80 24.39
C LYS A 458 6.64 -26.88 23.43
N ARG A 459 7.01 -26.52 22.20
CA ARG A 459 7.61 -27.46 21.24
C ARG A 459 9.02 -27.86 21.66
N ALA A 460 9.81 -26.92 22.18
CA ALA A 460 11.14 -27.19 22.70
C ALA A 460 11.11 -28.06 23.98
N GLN A 461 10.02 -27.98 24.77
CA GLN A 461 9.82 -28.80 25.98
C GLN A 461 9.28 -30.20 25.71
N LYS A 462 8.66 -30.47 24.55
CA LYS A 462 8.25 -31.83 24.21
C LYS A 462 9.51 -32.66 23.93
N PRO A 463 9.82 -33.69 24.73
CA PRO A 463 10.91 -34.59 24.39
C PRO A 463 10.60 -35.20 23.03
N THR A 464 11.60 -35.22 22.16
CA THR A 464 11.56 -35.94 20.89
C THR A 464 11.35 -37.41 21.25
N SER A 465 10.11 -37.87 21.27
CA SER A 465 9.79 -39.29 21.37
C SER A 465 10.30 -39.92 20.08
N ALA A 466 11.48 -40.56 20.20
CA ALA A 466 12.05 -41.43 19.20
C ALA A 466 11.14 -42.63 18.96
#